data_AF-A0A1Q3Y9L8-F1
#
_entry.id   AF-A0A1Q3Y9L8-F1
#
_cell.length_a   1.000
_cell.length_b   1.000
_cell.length_c   1.000
_cell.angle_alpha   90.00
_cell.angle_beta   90.00
_cell.angle_gamma   90.00
#
_symmetry.space_group_name_H-M   'P 1'
#
loop_
_entity.id
_entity.type
_entity.pdbx_description
1 polymer ?
#
loop_
_entity_poly.entity_id
_entity_poly.type
_entity_poly.pdbx_seq_one_letter_code
_entity_poly.pdbx_strand_id
1 'polypeptide(L)' 'MTSLVLIRPHTHAGMPLQPGERLDVESGTADWLIANGIARHDRQPAPVPQPEGDGTPIEPKTTQRKESKS' A
#
# COMPACT_ATOMS: atom_id res chain seq x y z
N MET A 1 -20.01 1.74 2.00
CA MET A 1 -18.87 2.62 1.68
C MET A 1 -18.08 2.78 2.96
N THR A 2 -16.85 2.27 2.94
CA THR A 2 -15.92 2.19 4.06
C THR A 2 -14.71 3.04 3.70
N SER A 3 -14.45 4.05 4.50
CA SER A 3 -13.35 4.98 4.28
C SER A 3 -12.08 4.49 4.97
N LEU A 4 -11.04 4.31 4.18
CA LEU A 4 -9.73 3.86 4.62
C LEU A 4 -8.66 4.90 4.30
N VAL A 5 -7.56 4.84 5.02
CA VAL A 5 -6.33 5.59 4.73
C VAL A 5 -5.31 4.62 4.16
N LEU A 6 -4.77 4.94 2.99
CA LEU A 6 -3.70 4.16 2.38
C LEU A 6 -2.42 4.27 3.20
N ILE A 7 -1.74 3.15 3.42
CA ILE A 7 -0.39 3.12 4.03
C ILE A 7 0.69 2.78 3.01
N ARG A 8 0.29 2.35 1.80
CA ARG A 8 1.14 2.13 0.64
C ARG A 8 0.53 2.79 -0.60
N PRO A 9 1.34 3.18 -1.59
CA PRO A 9 0.81 3.73 -2.84
C PRO A 9 -0.07 2.69 -3.54
N HIS A 10 -1.23 3.12 -4.01
CA HIS A 10 -2.22 2.26 -4.67
C HIS A 10 -2.88 2.99 -5.82
N THR A 11 -3.14 2.30 -6.93
CA THR A 11 -3.88 2.87 -8.05
C THR A 11 -5.34 2.50 -7.95
N HIS A 12 -6.21 3.49 -7.72
CA HIS A 12 -7.65 3.28 -7.69
C HIS A 12 -8.31 3.95 -8.89
N ALA A 13 -9.06 3.16 -9.69
CA ALA A 13 -9.73 3.63 -10.91
C ALA A 13 -8.82 4.39 -11.90
N GLY A 14 -7.53 4.01 -11.97
CA GLY A 14 -6.54 4.67 -12.83
C GLY A 14 -5.89 5.92 -12.22
N MET A 15 -6.30 6.35 -11.02
CA MET A 15 -5.65 7.42 -10.29
C MET A 15 -4.64 6.85 -9.28
N PRO A 16 -3.35 7.24 -9.36
CA PRO A 16 -2.37 6.88 -8.35
C PRO A 16 -2.67 7.65 -7.05
N LEU A 17 -2.93 6.92 -5.98
CA LEU A 17 -3.12 7.44 -4.64
C LEU A 17 -1.88 7.16 -3.81
N GLN A 18 -1.49 8.15 -3.01
CA GLN A 18 -0.30 8.08 -2.18
C GLN A 18 -0.63 7.53 -0.78
N PRO A 19 0.37 6.99 -0.06
CA PRO A 19 0.20 6.71 1.37
C PRO A 19 -0.21 8.00 2.10
N GLY A 20 -1.20 7.87 3.00
CA GLY A 20 -1.86 8.98 3.69
C GLY A 20 -3.15 9.46 3.02
N GLU A 21 -3.39 9.08 1.77
CA GLU A 21 -4.62 9.44 1.06
C GLU A 21 -5.81 8.63 1.56
N ARG A 22 -6.99 9.27 1.59
CA ARG A 22 -8.26 8.62 1.93
C ARG A 22 -8.88 7.98 0.69
N LEU A 23 -9.18 6.69 0.81
CA LEU A 23 -9.83 5.90 -0.22
C LEU A 23 -11.15 5.35 0.33
N ASP A 24 -12.25 5.65 -0.36
CA ASP A 24 -13.57 5.10 -0.04
C ASP A 24 -13.89 3.93 -0.97
N VAL A 25 -14.10 2.75 -0.40
CA VAL A 25 -14.35 1.51 -1.14
C VAL A 25 -15.47 0.71 -0.46
N GLU A 26 -15.92 -0.36 -1.11
CA GLU A 26 -16.84 -1.31 -0.49
C GLU A 26 -16.16 -2.14 0.61
N SER A 27 -16.98 -2.66 1.53
CA SER A 27 -16.48 -3.33 2.73
C SER A 27 -15.60 -4.55 2.43
N GLY A 28 -15.87 -5.30 1.35
CA GLY A 28 -15.04 -6.43 0.94
C GLY A 28 -13.67 -6.00 0.42
N THR A 29 -13.63 -4.94 -0.38
CA THR A 29 -12.38 -4.35 -0.87
C THR A 29 -11.58 -3.73 0.27
N ALA A 30 -12.26 -3.06 1.21
CA ALA A 30 -11.64 -2.50 2.39
C ALA A 30 -10.95 -3.58 3.23
N ASP A 31 -11.67 -4.68 3.52
CA ASP A 31 -11.11 -5.80 4.28
C ASP A 31 -9.89 -6.40 3.58
N TRP A 32 -9.96 -6.61 2.26
CA TRP A 32 -8.81 -7.07 1.48
C TRP A 32 -7.61 -6.10 1.56
N LEU A 33 -7.84 -4.79 1.42
CA LEU A 33 -6.76 -3.79 1.51
C LEU A 33 -6.12 -3.78 2.89
N ILE A 34 -6.89 -4.00 3.96
CA ILE A 34 -6.38 -4.05 5.33
C ILE A 34 -5.63 -5.36 5.57
N ALA A 35 -6.19 -6.50 5.16
CA ALA A 35 -5.58 -7.82 5.31
C ALA A 35 -4.23 -7.92 4.57
N ASN A 36 -4.09 -7.21 3.45
CA ASN A 36 -2.84 -7.12 2.69
C ASN A 36 -1.89 -6.01 3.19
N GLY A 37 -2.26 -5.26 4.22
CA GLY A 37 -1.46 -4.14 4.72
C GLY A 37 -1.24 -3.04 3.68
N ILE A 38 -2.26 -2.74 2.88
CA ILE A 38 -2.26 -1.66 1.88
C ILE A 38 -2.97 -0.42 2.45
N ALA A 39 -4.01 -0.61 3.27
CA ALA A 39 -4.76 0.47 3.90
C ALA A 39 -5.12 0.17 5.35
N ARG A 40 -5.58 1.19 6.09
CA ARG A 40 -6.05 1.11 7.48
C ARG A 40 -7.35 1.89 7.65
N HIS A 41 -8.17 1.55 8.63
CA HIS A 41 -9.39 2.32 8.92
C HIS A 41 -9.05 3.75 9.37
N ASP A 42 -9.73 4.75 8.80
CA ASP A 42 -9.57 6.18 9.16
C ASP A 42 -10.03 6.46 10.61
N ARG A 43 -10.90 5.61 11.16
CA ARG A 43 -11.53 5.78 12.48
C ARG A 43 -10.62 5.47 13.68
N GLN A 44 -9.31 5.72 13.58
CA GLN A 44 -8.42 5.63 14.72
C GLN A 44 -8.19 7.00 15.36
N PRO A 45 -8.82 7.32 16.51
CA PRO A 45 -8.36 8.44 17.34
C PRO A 45 -6.91 8.16 17.79
N ALA A 46 -6.02 9.13 17.57
CA ALA A 46 -4.55 9.05 17.64
C ALA A 46 -3.97 8.83 19.08
N PRO A 47 -2.63 8.75 19.30
CA PRO A 47 -1.50 8.54 18.38
C PRO A 47 -0.55 7.41 18.85
N VAL A 48 0.02 6.65 17.92
CA VAL A 48 1.35 6.04 18.13
C VAL A 48 2.25 6.49 16.99
N PRO A 49 3.44 7.04 17.26
CA PRO A 49 4.41 7.31 16.21
C PRO A 49 4.80 5.95 15.63
N GLN A 50 4.20 5.62 14.50
CA GLN A 50 4.71 4.55 13.67
C GLN A 50 6.08 5.05 13.23
N PRO A 51 7.19 4.36 13.56
CA PRO A 51 8.45 4.70 12.96
C PRO A 51 8.21 4.63 11.47
N GLU A 52 8.55 5.73 10.81
CA GLU A 52 8.55 5.88 9.37
C GLU A 52 9.10 4.57 8.81
N GLY A 53 8.22 3.84 8.11
CA GLY A 53 8.63 2.75 7.25
C GLY A 53 9.40 3.40 6.12
N ASP A 54 10.65 3.69 6.45
CA ASP A 54 11.73 4.16 5.61
C ASP A 54 11.51 3.59 4.21
N GLY A 55 11.32 4.52 3.28
CA GLY A 55 11.24 4.20 1.88
C GLY A 55 12.51 3.48 1.50
N THR A 56 12.46 2.16 1.46
CA THR A 56 13.31 1.43 0.54
C THR A 56 12.59 1.52 -0.80
N PRO A 57 13.10 2.30 -1.77
CA PRO A 57 12.73 2.06 -3.14
C PRO A 57 13.16 0.62 -3.40
N ILE A 58 12.20 -0.28 -3.63
CA ILE A 58 12.55 -1.51 -4.30
C ILE A 58 12.98 -1.09 -5.71
N GLU A 59 14.28 -0.83 -5.83
CA GLU A 59 15.01 -0.69 -7.08
C GLU A 59 14.44 -1.69 -8.11
N PRO A 60 14.20 -1.29 -9.36
CA PRO A 60 14.13 -2.26 -10.42
C PRO A 60 15.50 -2.94 -10.47
N LYS A 61 15.63 -4.12 -9.87
CA LYS A 61 16.79 -4.99 -10.03
C LYS A 61 16.80 -5.52 -11.45
N THR A 62 17.15 -4.67 -12.41
CA THR A 62 17.87 -5.10 -13.60
C THR A 62 19.16 -5.75 -13.12
N THR A 63 19.29 -7.07 -13.24
CA THR A 63 20.49 -7.73 -13.74
C THR A 63 20.38 -9.26 -13.70
N GLN A 64 20.62 -9.84 -14.88
CA GLN A 64 21.28 -11.13 -15.10
C GLN A 64 20.68 -12.39 -14.46
N ARG A 65 19.89 -13.12 -15.28
CA ARG A 65 20.04 -14.58 -15.33
C ARG A 65 21.01 -14.90 -16.46
N LYS A 66 22.26 -15.18 -16.10
CA LYS A 66 23.25 -15.78 -17.00
C LYS A 66 22.70 -17.13 -17.44
N GLU A 67 22.50 -17.30 -18.74
CA GLU A 67 22.32 -18.62 -19.29
C GLU A 67 23.59 -19.43 -19.03
N SER A 68 23.41 -20.60 -18.43
CA SER A 68 24.40 -21.65 -18.35
C SER A 68 23.64 -22.97 -18.40
N LYS A 69 23.58 -23.54 -19.59
CA LYS A 69 23.16 -24.91 -19.86
C LYS A 69 23.97 -25.33 -21.10
N SER A 70 25.12 -25.94 -20.82
CA SER A 70 25.39 -27.40 -20.94
C SER A 70 25.59 -27.82 -22.38
#